data_AF-A0A9X3E9V5-F1
#
_entry.id   AF-A0A9X3E9V5-F1
#
_cell.length_a   1.000
_cell.length_b   1.000
_cell.length_c   1.000
_cell.angle_alpha   90.00
_cell.angle_beta   90.00
_cell.angle_gamma   90.00
#
_symmetry.space_group_name_H-M   'P 1'
#
loop_
_entity.id
_entity.type
_entity.pdbx_description
1 polymer ?
#
loop_
_entity_poly.entity_id
_entity_poly.type
_entity_poly.pdbx_seq_one_letter_code
_entity_poly.pdbx_strand_id
1 'polypeptide(L)'
;MIKKMMISIVTILSAVLLSFSLSHKNVEADLSSPVTIKLNHQLSVYGSNPMAYMPGANVTFKLYDLTNDYQKHQNDENYFQTLKSLNQGIEKYIKQNNIQLVETERTDENGQAIFHADKSIGKAYLIVQEQVKHFDNNGLVYEQMTDPIAFVPADQKVHQDILTIDTKSAIVTRVPYFFKYGRTLDRKETPLAGVKFVFYRLNNNRREYLTNDNSWQIVTDPLHDSAIKKIVSDENGLVALNDTKLVAGEYYFEEVATLKNFEISKLAQQIKVNIPAVNSVNDVLPITVNGQPLSKVSAGTMPDYVMKNAQPRILNYQKKPTVLPALPATGVAIGSISVIGLVMVILVLFMKQRNRKKKGEYK
;
A
#
# COMPACT_ATOMS: atom_id res chain seq x y z
N MET A 1 -79.55 29.12 40.40
CA MET A 1 -78.26 28.39 40.50
C MET A 1 -77.75 27.83 39.16
N ILE A 2 -78.63 27.42 38.23
CA ILE A 2 -78.23 26.75 36.96
C ILE A 2 -77.43 27.64 35.99
N LYS A 3 -77.74 28.95 35.90
CA LYS A 3 -77.02 29.88 35.00
C LYS A 3 -75.54 30.12 35.36
N LYS A 4 -75.20 30.11 36.65
CA LYS A 4 -73.79 30.29 37.08
C LYS A 4 -72.95 29.02 36.84
N MET A 5 -73.58 27.85 36.91
CA MET A 5 -72.91 26.57 36.66
C MET A 5 -72.60 26.35 35.17
N MET A 6 -73.47 26.80 34.27
CA MET A 6 -73.21 26.69 32.82
C MET A 6 -72.06 27.58 32.35
N ILE A 7 -71.90 28.78 32.92
CA ILE A 7 -70.81 29.69 32.55
C ILE A 7 -69.45 29.10 32.98
N SER A 8 -69.33 28.51 34.16
CA SER A 8 -68.10 27.83 34.58
C SER A 8 -67.72 26.65 33.68
N ILE A 9 -68.70 25.86 33.22
CA ILE A 9 -68.42 24.72 32.33
C ILE A 9 -67.94 25.20 30.94
N VAL A 10 -68.53 26.25 30.38
CA VAL A 10 -68.11 26.80 29.08
C VAL A 10 -66.71 27.44 29.17
N THR A 11 -66.37 28.06 30.30
CA THR A 11 -65.05 28.68 30.52
C THR A 11 -63.94 27.63 30.69
N ILE A 12 -64.23 26.50 31.33
CA ILE A 12 -63.27 25.40 31.47
C ILE A 12 -63.09 24.67 30.12
N LEU A 13 -64.16 24.47 29.35
CA LEU A 13 -64.05 23.82 28.03
C LEU A 13 -63.24 24.67 27.03
N SER A 14 -63.34 26.00 27.09
CA SER A 14 -62.56 26.91 26.24
C SER A 14 -61.09 27.01 26.66
N ALA A 15 -60.78 26.92 27.96
CA ALA A 15 -59.39 26.83 28.44
C ALA A 15 -58.71 25.49 28.08
N VAL A 16 -59.47 24.38 28.05
CA VAL A 16 -58.98 23.07 27.58
C VAL A 16 -58.75 23.07 26.07
N LEU A 17 -59.64 23.68 25.28
CA LEU A 17 -59.45 23.80 23.83
C LEU A 17 -58.29 24.74 23.44
N LEU A 18 -58.02 25.79 24.23
CA LEU A 18 -56.82 26.63 24.04
C LEU A 18 -55.52 25.95 24.47
N SER A 19 -55.53 25.08 25.48
CA SER A 19 -54.34 24.32 25.89
C SER A 19 -54.02 23.13 24.97
N PHE A 20 -55.02 22.56 24.29
CA PHE A 20 -54.80 21.57 23.23
C PHE A 20 -54.37 22.17 21.88
N SER A 21 -54.58 23.47 21.65
CA SER A 21 -54.11 24.17 20.44
C SER A 21 -52.72 24.80 20.60
N LEU A 22 -52.14 24.77 21.81
CA LEU A 22 -50.78 25.25 22.10
C LEU A 22 -49.79 24.16 22.50
N SER A 23 -50.17 22.89 22.49
CA SER A 23 -49.24 21.76 22.68
C SER A 23 -49.20 20.93 21.41
N HIS A 24 -48.02 20.86 20.78
CA HIS A 24 -47.73 20.30 19.45
C HIS A 24 -48.01 21.19 18.23
N LYS A 25 -47.61 22.46 18.29
CA LYS A 25 -46.72 22.91 17.22
C LYS A 25 -45.34 22.35 17.55
N ASN A 26 -45.09 21.11 17.13
CA ASN A 26 -43.74 20.77 16.75
C ASN A 26 -43.39 21.83 15.70
N VAL A 27 -42.52 22.75 16.09
CA VAL A 27 -41.74 23.48 15.10
C VAL A 27 -41.00 22.37 14.39
N GLU A 28 -41.55 21.90 13.27
CA GLU A 28 -40.74 21.32 12.22
C GLU A 28 -39.70 22.41 11.97
N ALA A 29 -38.52 22.22 12.56
CA ALA A 29 -37.34 22.90 12.10
C ALA A 29 -37.36 22.71 10.59
N ASP A 30 -37.23 23.81 9.86
CA ASP A 30 -37.11 23.78 8.41
C ASP A 30 -35.91 22.89 8.05
N LEU A 31 -36.20 21.58 7.91
CA LEU A 31 -35.27 20.53 7.53
C LEU A 31 -35.01 20.58 6.03
N SER A 32 -35.68 21.50 5.32
CA SER A 32 -35.57 21.67 3.86
C SER A 32 -34.58 22.76 3.45
N SER A 33 -34.04 23.56 4.38
CA SER A 33 -33.03 24.55 4.01
C SER A 33 -31.73 23.84 3.60
N PRO A 34 -31.13 24.17 2.45
CA PRO A 34 -29.86 23.57 2.06
C PRO A 34 -28.77 23.92 3.09
N VAL A 35 -27.84 22.99 3.32
CA VAL A 35 -26.58 23.31 3.99
C VAL A 35 -25.62 23.89 2.96
N THR A 36 -25.01 25.01 3.29
CA THR A 36 -23.87 25.56 2.57
C THR A 36 -22.62 24.82 3.03
N ILE A 37 -21.86 24.26 2.11
CA ILE A 37 -20.60 23.59 2.42
C ILE A 37 -19.47 24.48 1.94
N LYS A 38 -18.71 25.04 2.88
CA LYS A 38 -17.50 25.80 2.60
C LYS A 38 -16.29 24.86 2.60
N LEU A 39 -15.73 24.60 1.43
CA LEU A 39 -14.48 23.85 1.28
C LEU A 39 -13.30 24.82 1.32
N ASN A 40 -12.34 24.62 2.23
CA ASN A 40 -11.03 25.29 2.18
C ASN A 40 -9.98 24.27 1.74
N HIS A 41 -9.41 24.47 0.57
CA HIS A 41 -8.41 23.58 -0.02
C HIS A 41 -7.00 24.16 0.05
N GLN A 42 -6.06 23.32 0.47
CA GLN A 42 -4.64 23.64 0.52
C GLN A 42 -3.81 22.65 -0.31
N LEU A 43 -2.72 23.14 -0.89
CA LEU A 43 -1.76 22.32 -1.61
C LEU A 43 -0.48 22.12 -0.79
N SER A 44 -0.01 20.88 -0.69
CA SER A 44 1.28 20.58 -0.07
C SER A 44 2.43 21.15 -0.91
N VAL A 45 3.37 21.84 -0.28
CA VAL A 45 4.54 22.42 -0.95
C VAL A 45 5.67 21.38 -1.02
N TYR A 46 6.07 21.00 -2.24
CA TYR A 46 7.13 20.02 -2.45
C TYR A 46 8.47 20.49 -1.85
N GLY A 47 9.17 19.58 -1.16
CA GLY A 47 10.51 19.82 -0.63
C GLY A 47 10.55 20.70 0.64
N SER A 48 9.39 21.05 1.19
CA SER A 48 9.31 21.77 2.46
C SER A 48 9.52 20.82 3.64
N ASN A 49 10.33 21.24 4.63
CA ASN A 49 10.52 20.55 5.89
C ASN A 49 10.57 21.59 7.04
N PRO A 50 9.54 21.68 7.91
CA PRO A 50 8.32 20.86 7.92
C PRO A 50 7.42 21.12 6.71
N MET A 51 6.43 20.24 6.48
CA MET A 51 5.50 20.36 5.35
C MET A 51 4.74 21.69 5.42
N ALA A 52 4.92 22.51 4.39
CA ALA A 52 4.22 23.79 4.21
C ALA A 52 3.02 23.62 3.28
N TYR A 53 2.07 24.54 3.40
CA TYR A 53 0.83 24.55 2.63
C TYR A 53 0.58 25.92 2.02
N MET A 54 -0.02 25.94 0.84
CA MET A 54 -0.47 27.16 0.17
C MET A 54 -1.93 27.03 -0.26
N PRO A 55 -2.68 28.15 -0.44
CA PRO A 55 -4.02 28.11 -0.99
C PRO A 55 -4.10 27.31 -2.29
N GLY A 56 -5.03 26.37 -2.34
CA GLY A 56 -5.21 25.46 -3.48
C GLY A 56 -6.09 26.05 -4.55
N ALA A 57 -5.65 27.14 -5.18
CA ALA A 57 -6.42 27.81 -6.21
C ALA A 57 -6.58 26.97 -7.49
N ASN A 58 -7.71 27.19 -8.18
CA ASN A 58 -7.98 26.68 -9.53
C ASN A 58 -8.11 25.15 -9.58
N VAL A 59 -8.58 24.52 -8.50
CA VAL A 59 -8.79 23.07 -8.38
C VAL A 59 -10.29 22.78 -8.46
N THR A 60 -10.68 21.87 -9.35
CA THR A 60 -12.08 21.46 -9.51
C THR A 60 -12.42 20.31 -8.57
N PHE A 61 -13.50 20.47 -7.81
CA PHE A 61 -14.09 19.46 -6.95
C PHE A 61 -15.54 19.18 -7.37
N LYS A 62 -15.97 17.95 -7.16
CA LYS A 62 -17.31 17.45 -7.46
C LYS A 62 -17.98 16.96 -6.19
N LEU A 63 -19.20 17.38 -5.97
CA LEU A 63 -20.07 16.88 -4.91
C LEU A 63 -20.99 15.80 -5.49
N TYR A 64 -21.03 14.64 -4.85
CA TYR A 64 -21.88 13.52 -5.22
C TYR A 64 -22.85 13.16 -4.10
N ASP A 65 -24.06 12.73 -4.47
CA ASP A 65 -25.06 12.19 -3.55
C ASP A 65 -24.72 10.72 -3.24
N LEU A 66 -24.17 10.50 -2.04
CA LEU A 66 -23.74 9.21 -1.52
C LEU A 66 -24.89 8.47 -0.81
N THR A 67 -26.09 9.05 -0.69
CA THR A 67 -27.16 8.58 0.20
C THR A 67 -27.52 7.11 0.00
N ASN A 68 -27.82 6.71 -1.25
CA ASN A 68 -28.24 5.33 -1.54
C ASN A 68 -27.12 4.31 -1.26
N ASP A 69 -25.87 4.72 -1.44
CA ASP A 69 -24.72 3.85 -1.25
C ASP A 69 -24.36 3.75 0.24
N TYR A 70 -24.45 4.87 0.96
CA TYR A 70 -24.33 4.93 2.41
C TYR A 70 -25.38 4.06 3.12
N GLN A 71 -26.63 4.06 2.66
CA GLN A 71 -27.69 3.22 3.21
C GLN A 71 -27.38 1.71 3.12
N LYS A 72 -26.72 1.27 2.04
CA LYS A 72 -26.30 -0.14 1.89
C LYS A 72 -25.19 -0.53 2.86
N HIS A 73 -24.44 0.45 3.37
CA HIS A 73 -23.27 0.26 4.23
C HIS A 73 -23.52 0.75 5.66
N GLN A 74 -24.77 0.89 6.11
CA GLN A 74 -25.10 1.39 7.46
C GLN A 74 -24.48 0.58 8.61
N ASN A 75 -24.18 -0.70 8.37
CA ASN A 75 -23.55 -1.58 9.37
C ASN A 75 -22.02 -1.61 9.27
N ASP A 76 -21.42 -0.88 8.33
CA ASP A 76 -19.97 -0.77 8.18
C ASP A 76 -19.48 0.54 8.81
N GLU A 77 -19.03 0.43 10.07
CA GLU A 77 -18.49 1.56 10.84
C GLU A 77 -17.25 2.20 10.17
N ASN A 78 -16.57 1.49 9.26
CA ASN A 78 -15.37 1.97 8.57
C ASN A 78 -15.65 2.44 7.14
N TYR A 79 -16.91 2.53 6.73
CA TYR A 79 -17.26 2.83 5.35
C TYR A 79 -16.63 4.13 4.82
N PHE A 80 -16.74 5.24 5.55
CA PHE A 80 -16.12 6.51 5.13
C PHE A 80 -14.59 6.47 5.13
N GLN A 81 -13.96 5.71 6.04
CA GLN A 81 -12.51 5.51 6.00
C GLN A 81 -12.10 4.69 4.78
N THR A 82 -12.91 3.71 4.41
CA THR A 82 -12.72 2.94 3.18
C THR A 82 -12.77 3.86 1.96
N LEU A 83 -13.79 4.72 1.84
CA LEU A 83 -13.87 5.69 0.74
C LEU A 83 -12.67 6.65 0.69
N LYS A 84 -12.23 7.14 1.85
CA LYS A 84 -11.04 7.99 1.95
C LYS A 84 -9.78 7.31 1.40
N SER A 85 -9.63 6.00 1.64
CA SER A 85 -8.50 5.20 1.13
C SER A 85 -8.54 4.96 -0.39
N LEU A 86 -9.69 5.18 -1.03
CA LEU A 86 -9.90 4.92 -2.46
C LEU A 86 -9.46 6.07 -3.37
N ASN A 87 -8.61 7.01 -2.95
CA ASN A 87 -8.25 8.19 -3.76
C ASN A 87 -7.98 7.85 -5.24
N GLN A 88 -7.07 6.94 -5.57
CA GLN A 88 -6.75 6.54 -6.96
C GLN A 88 -7.84 5.69 -7.65
N GLY A 89 -8.80 5.14 -6.91
CA GLY A 89 -9.87 4.28 -7.42
C GLY A 89 -11.28 4.87 -7.33
N ILE A 90 -11.43 6.08 -6.78
CA ILE A 90 -12.72 6.63 -6.39
C ILE A 90 -13.63 6.87 -7.61
N GLU A 91 -13.07 7.30 -8.73
CA GLU A 91 -13.81 7.47 -9.99
C GLU A 91 -14.42 6.16 -10.50
N LYS A 92 -13.68 5.05 -10.35
CA LYS A 92 -14.19 3.73 -10.69
C LYS A 92 -15.30 3.32 -9.72
N TYR A 93 -15.12 3.57 -8.42
CA TYR A 93 -16.12 3.31 -7.39
C TYR A 93 -17.43 4.07 -7.65
N ILE A 94 -17.34 5.37 -7.95
CA ILE A 94 -18.49 6.23 -8.29
C ILE A 94 -19.27 5.66 -9.48
N LYS A 95 -18.56 5.29 -10.55
CA LYS A 95 -19.18 4.71 -11.76
C LYS A 95 -19.82 3.35 -11.48
N GLN A 96 -19.15 2.48 -10.74
CA GLN A 96 -19.66 1.13 -10.43
C GLN A 96 -20.89 1.15 -9.54
N ASN A 97 -20.98 2.12 -8.62
CA ASN A 97 -22.09 2.25 -7.69
C ASN A 97 -23.18 3.24 -8.16
N ASN A 98 -23.05 3.80 -9.36
CA ASN A 98 -23.97 4.78 -9.96
C ASN A 98 -24.25 5.98 -9.04
N ILE A 99 -23.21 6.49 -8.37
CA ILE A 99 -23.31 7.63 -7.46
C ILE A 99 -23.54 8.90 -8.27
N GLN A 100 -24.58 9.65 -7.94
CA GLN A 100 -25.05 10.78 -8.75
C GLN A 100 -24.26 12.05 -8.44
N LEU A 101 -23.87 12.78 -9.48
CA LEU A 101 -23.27 14.11 -9.34
C LEU A 101 -24.35 15.11 -8.92
N VAL A 102 -24.02 15.95 -7.95
CA VAL A 102 -24.87 17.05 -7.45
C VAL A 102 -24.38 18.36 -8.03
N GLU A 103 -23.10 18.68 -7.84
CA GLU A 103 -22.54 19.99 -8.15
C GLU A 103 -21.05 19.86 -8.46
N THR A 104 -20.51 20.81 -9.22
CA THR A 104 -19.08 20.89 -9.57
C THR A 104 -18.62 22.31 -9.36
N GLU A 105 -17.59 22.48 -8.53
CA GLU A 105 -17.09 23.78 -8.15
C GLU A 105 -15.59 23.87 -8.31
N ARG A 106 -15.10 25.10 -8.50
CA ARG A 106 -13.68 25.39 -8.68
C ARG A 106 -13.22 26.33 -7.60
N THR A 107 -12.12 26.00 -6.94
CA THR A 107 -11.58 26.83 -5.87
C THR A 107 -11.06 28.17 -6.38
N ASP A 108 -11.36 29.23 -5.62
CA ASP A 108 -10.90 30.59 -5.85
C ASP A 108 -9.40 30.78 -5.53
N GLU A 109 -8.90 32.02 -5.62
CA GLU A 109 -7.52 32.38 -5.30
C GLU A 109 -7.09 32.07 -3.85
N ASN A 110 -8.06 32.00 -2.93
CA ASN A 110 -7.87 31.65 -1.53
C ASN A 110 -8.04 30.15 -1.27
N GLY A 111 -8.23 29.35 -2.32
CA GLY A 111 -8.46 27.91 -2.23
C GLY A 111 -9.87 27.55 -1.74
N GLN A 112 -10.84 28.45 -1.84
CA GLN A 112 -12.19 28.24 -1.31
C GLN A 112 -13.18 27.85 -2.41
N ALA A 113 -14.06 26.89 -2.12
CA ALA A 113 -15.20 26.54 -2.96
C ALA A 113 -16.46 26.39 -2.10
N ILE A 114 -17.63 26.68 -2.66
CA ILE A 114 -18.91 26.62 -1.95
C ILE A 114 -19.83 25.65 -2.66
N PHE A 115 -20.30 24.63 -1.96
CA PHE A 115 -21.32 23.71 -2.44
C PHE A 115 -22.62 23.87 -1.68
N HIS A 116 -23.70 23.35 -2.25
CA HIS A 116 -25.02 23.30 -1.63
C HIS A 116 -25.54 21.86 -1.60
N ALA A 117 -26.04 21.45 -0.45
CA ALA A 117 -26.56 20.10 -0.25
C ALA A 117 -27.83 20.10 0.59
N ASP A 118 -28.62 19.05 0.49
CA ASP A 118 -29.78 18.82 1.35
C ASP A 118 -29.30 18.33 2.72
N LYS A 119 -29.76 19.00 3.80
CA LYS A 119 -29.39 18.66 5.19
C LYS A 119 -30.34 17.67 5.85
N SER A 120 -31.33 17.15 5.11
CA SER A 120 -32.31 16.19 5.61
C SER A 120 -31.63 14.96 6.23
N ILE A 121 -32.26 14.43 7.29
CA ILE A 121 -31.77 13.24 7.99
C ILE A 121 -31.63 12.08 6.99
N GLY A 122 -30.51 11.36 7.10
CA GLY A 122 -30.20 10.21 6.25
C GLY A 122 -29.51 10.55 4.94
N LYS A 123 -29.28 11.84 4.63
CA LYS A 123 -28.46 12.27 3.48
C LYS A 123 -26.97 12.08 3.75
N ALA A 124 -26.24 11.62 2.74
CA ALA A 124 -24.79 11.52 2.77
C ALA A 124 -24.19 12.02 1.46
N TYR A 125 -22.99 12.60 1.53
CA TYR A 125 -22.32 13.20 0.39
C TYR A 125 -20.87 12.80 0.31
N LEU A 126 -20.32 12.89 -0.91
CA LEU A 126 -18.93 12.64 -1.22
C LEU A 126 -18.35 13.79 -2.05
N ILE A 127 -17.29 14.43 -1.57
CA ILE A 127 -16.52 15.43 -2.33
C ILE A 127 -15.26 14.76 -2.89
N VAL A 128 -15.05 14.90 -4.21
CA VAL A 128 -13.91 14.35 -4.94
C VAL A 128 -13.27 15.41 -5.81
N GLN A 129 -11.94 15.46 -5.84
CA GLN A 129 -11.19 16.29 -6.79
C GLN A 129 -11.29 15.65 -8.19
N GLU A 130 -11.82 16.39 -9.18
CA GLU A 130 -12.09 15.84 -10.53
C GLU A 130 -10.81 15.44 -11.27
N GLN A 131 -9.76 16.24 -11.14
CA GLN A 131 -8.49 16.03 -11.84
C GLN A 131 -7.34 16.25 -10.88
N VAL A 132 -6.35 15.37 -10.93
CA VAL A 132 -5.08 15.58 -10.23
C VAL A 132 -4.42 16.85 -10.77
N LYS A 133 -3.88 17.67 -9.87
CA LYS A 133 -3.13 18.86 -10.26
C LYS A 133 -1.70 18.45 -10.52
N HIS A 134 -1.19 18.73 -11.71
CA HIS A 134 0.19 18.43 -12.07
C HIS A 134 1.09 19.64 -11.80
N PHE A 135 2.33 19.37 -11.38
CA PHE A 135 3.37 20.39 -11.32
C PHE A 135 4.72 19.78 -11.71
N ASP A 136 5.56 20.58 -12.38
CA ASP A 136 6.95 20.21 -12.65
C ASP A 136 7.84 20.72 -11.51
N ASN A 137 8.82 19.92 -11.14
CA ASN A 137 9.94 20.39 -10.32
C ASN A 137 11.25 19.74 -10.78
N ASN A 138 12.12 20.54 -11.38
CA ASN A 138 13.41 20.15 -11.95
C ASN A 138 13.28 19.04 -13.01
N GLY A 139 12.30 19.15 -13.92
CA GLY A 139 12.08 18.19 -15.01
C GLY A 139 11.42 16.88 -14.57
N LEU A 140 10.84 16.85 -13.37
CA LEU A 140 10.03 15.75 -12.87
C LEU A 140 8.60 16.23 -12.69
N VAL A 141 7.66 15.47 -13.27
CA VAL A 141 6.23 15.73 -13.14
C VAL A 141 5.68 15.02 -11.91
N TYR A 142 5.08 15.79 -11.02
CA TYR A 142 4.39 15.33 -9.82
C TYR A 142 2.89 15.55 -9.95
N GLU A 143 2.15 14.81 -9.15
CA GLU A 143 0.71 14.94 -9.01
C GLU A 143 0.36 15.40 -7.61
N GLN A 144 -0.68 16.22 -7.50
CA GLN A 144 -1.30 16.61 -6.24
C GLN A 144 -2.75 16.14 -6.24
N MET A 145 -3.06 15.36 -5.23
CA MET A 145 -4.34 14.69 -5.10
C MET A 145 -4.86 14.82 -3.69
N THR A 146 -6.16 15.04 -3.58
CA THR A 146 -6.87 15.13 -2.30
C THR A 146 -7.59 13.81 -2.03
N ASP A 147 -7.59 13.35 -0.77
CA ASP A 147 -8.39 12.19 -0.39
C ASP A 147 -9.90 12.49 -0.56
N PRO A 148 -10.73 11.53 -0.98
CA PRO A 148 -12.18 11.69 -1.01
C PRO A 148 -12.74 12.01 0.37
N ILE A 149 -13.71 12.92 0.43
CA ILE A 149 -14.31 13.38 1.69
C ILE A 149 -15.77 12.94 1.72
N ALA A 150 -16.08 11.94 2.52
CA ALA A 150 -17.45 11.49 2.76
C ALA A 150 -17.98 12.04 4.09
N PHE A 151 -19.23 12.50 4.11
CA PHE A 151 -19.86 13.08 5.31
C PHE A 151 -21.39 12.98 5.29
N VAL A 152 -21.99 13.04 6.48
CA VAL A 152 -23.43 13.17 6.71
C VAL A 152 -23.68 14.57 7.27
N PRO A 153 -24.39 15.47 6.58
CA PRO A 153 -24.60 16.84 7.07
C PRO A 153 -25.29 16.91 8.44
N ALA A 154 -26.29 16.05 8.67
CA ALA A 154 -27.08 16.04 9.90
C ALA A 154 -26.28 15.62 11.15
N ASP A 155 -25.19 14.86 10.98
CA ASP A 155 -24.33 14.41 12.08
C ASP A 155 -23.29 15.46 12.47
N GLN A 156 -23.06 16.45 11.62
CA GLN A 156 -22.17 17.55 11.92
C GLN A 156 -22.89 18.51 12.88
N LYS A 157 -22.23 18.91 13.98
CA LYS A 157 -22.75 19.92 14.93
C LYS A 157 -22.73 21.32 14.30
N VAL A 158 -23.53 21.49 13.27
CA VAL A 158 -23.61 22.65 12.39
C VAL A 158 -24.55 23.65 13.06
N HIS A 159 -23.97 24.53 13.90
CA HIS A 159 -24.72 25.55 14.64
C HIS A 159 -25.17 26.74 13.78
N GLN A 160 -24.71 26.80 12.55
CA GLN A 160 -25.00 27.79 11.51
C GLN A 160 -25.14 26.97 10.24
N ASP A 161 -26.07 27.22 9.31
CA ASP A 161 -26.31 26.41 8.09
C ASP A 161 -25.09 26.26 7.13
N ILE A 162 -23.87 26.52 7.62
CA ILE A 162 -22.59 26.38 6.97
C ILE A 162 -21.79 25.24 7.61
N LEU A 163 -21.51 24.20 6.83
CA LEU A 163 -20.51 23.18 7.15
C LEU A 163 -19.16 23.60 6.55
N THR A 164 -18.13 23.76 7.37
CA THR A 164 -16.77 24.03 6.87
C THR A 164 -15.96 22.74 6.81
N ILE A 165 -15.34 22.48 5.66
CA ILE A 165 -14.47 21.33 5.40
C ILE A 165 -13.10 21.84 4.99
N ASP A 166 -12.08 21.52 5.79
CA ASP A 166 -10.69 21.79 5.43
C ASP A 166 -10.08 20.56 4.78
N THR A 167 -9.42 20.75 3.64
CA THR A 167 -8.77 19.66 2.93
C THR A 167 -7.41 20.04 2.37
N LYS A 168 -6.53 19.04 2.27
CA LYS A 168 -5.15 19.20 1.81
C LYS A 168 -4.83 18.17 0.74
N SER A 169 -4.10 18.59 -0.29
CA SER A 169 -3.56 17.64 -1.25
C SER A 169 -2.32 16.94 -0.70
N ALA A 170 -2.16 15.67 -1.05
CA ALA A 170 -0.93 14.93 -0.92
C ALA A 170 -0.15 15.00 -2.24
N ILE A 171 1.19 15.02 -2.13
CA ILE A 171 2.06 14.86 -3.29
C ILE A 171 2.12 13.36 -3.61
N VAL A 172 1.69 13.04 -4.83
CA VAL A 172 1.69 11.70 -5.37
C VAL A 172 2.98 11.52 -6.18
N THR A 173 3.78 10.55 -5.77
CA THR A 173 5.06 10.20 -6.37
C THR A 173 4.99 8.86 -7.08
N ARG A 174 5.84 8.71 -8.10
CA ARG A 174 5.96 7.49 -8.89
C ARG A 174 7.21 6.76 -8.43
N VAL A 175 7.03 5.80 -7.51
CA VAL A 175 8.11 5.02 -6.93
C VAL A 175 8.10 3.61 -7.52
N PRO A 176 9.22 3.11 -8.09
CA PRO A 176 9.34 1.69 -8.39
C PRO A 176 9.33 0.85 -7.12
N TYR A 177 8.46 -0.14 -7.05
CA TYR A 177 8.42 -1.11 -5.95
C TYR A 177 7.96 -2.50 -6.37
N PHE A 178 8.24 -3.48 -5.52
CA PHE A 178 7.67 -4.83 -5.56
C PHE A 178 7.74 -5.47 -4.17
N PHE A 179 7.10 -6.63 -4.02
CA PHE A 179 7.11 -7.41 -2.80
C PHE A 179 7.97 -8.67 -2.97
N LYS A 180 8.97 -8.82 -2.11
CA LYS A 180 9.88 -9.94 -2.10
C LYS A 180 9.36 -11.05 -1.20
N TYR A 181 9.07 -12.19 -1.82
CA TYR A 181 8.50 -13.35 -1.14
C TYR A 181 9.35 -14.58 -1.36
N GLY A 182 9.26 -15.52 -0.42
CA GLY A 182 9.88 -16.82 -0.48
C GLY A 182 8.81 -17.88 -0.53
N ARG A 183 8.98 -18.85 -1.42
CA ARG A 183 8.14 -20.04 -1.48
C ARG A 183 8.89 -21.24 -0.92
N THR A 184 8.37 -21.81 0.15
CA THR A 184 8.91 -23.02 0.79
C THR A 184 8.53 -24.28 0.02
N LEU A 185 9.14 -25.41 0.37
CA LEU A 185 8.92 -26.71 -0.31
C LEU A 185 7.47 -27.20 -0.19
N ASP A 186 6.76 -26.84 0.87
CA ASP A 186 5.33 -27.06 1.09
C ASP A 186 4.43 -26.04 0.36
N ARG A 187 5.02 -25.20 -0.50
CA ARG A 187 4.37 -24.13 -1.29
C ARG A 187 3.80 -22.97 -0.48
N LYS A 188 4.10 -22.86 0.82
CA LYS A 188 3.75 -21.67 1.60
C LYS A 188 4.57 -20.47 1.10
N GLU A 189 3.92 -19.32 1.01
CA GLU A 189 4.57 -18.05 0.66
C GLU A 189 4.63 -17.13 1.87
N THR A 190 5.80 -16.57 2.12
CA THR A 190 6.02 -15.59 3.19
C THR A 190 6.87 -14.44 2.69
N PRO A 191 6.66 -13.21 3.21
CA PRO A 191 7.56 -12.09 2.93
C PRO A 191 8.99 -12.44 3.36
N LEU A 192 9.97 -11.98 2.59
CA LEU A 192 11.39 -12.10 2.95
C LEU A 192 11.93 -10.71 3.28
N ALA A 193 12.14 -10.44 4.56
CA ALA A 193 12.84 -9.25 5.03
C ALA A 193 14.36 -9.41 4.90
N GLY A 194 15.07 -8.31 4.69
CA GLY A 194 16.54 -8.27 4.67
C GLY A 194 17.21 -8.71 3.36
N VAL A 195 16.44 -8.98 2.31
CA VAL A 195 16.98 -9.27 0.97
C VAL A 195 17.52 -7.98 0.35
N LYS A 196 18.71 -8.03 -0.24
CA LYS A 196 19.39 -6.84 -0.77
C LYS A 196 19.33 -6.79 -2.29
N PHE A 197 18.92 -5.64 -2.79
CA PHE A 197 18.85 -5.29 -4.20
C PHE A 197 19.75 -4.11 -4.51
N VAL A 198 20.23 -4.06 -5.75
CA VAL A 198 20.80 -2.85 -6.36
C VAL A 198 19.96 -2.47 -7.57
N PHE A 199 20.01 -1.20 -7.96
CA PHE A 199 19.27 -0.67 -9.10
C PHE A 199 20.24 -0.26 -10.19
N TYR A 200 20.00 -0.66 -11.43
CA TYR A 200 20.90 -0.36 -12.55
C TYR A 200 20.17 0.02 -13.83
N ARG A 201 20.89 0.67 -14.74
CA ARG A 201 20.49 0.89 -16.14
C ARG A 201 21.54 0.30 -17.08
N LEU A 202 21.12 0.04 -18.32
CA LEU A 202 22.03 -0.35 -19.38
C LEU A 202 22.42 0.89 -20.19
N ASN A 203 23.71 1.19 -20.26
CA ASN A 203 24.26 2.22 -21.13
C ASN A 203 25.30 1.56 -22.05
N ASN A 204 25.01 1.51 -23.37
CA ASN A 204 25.86 0.81 -24.35
C ASN A 204 26.23 -0.62 -23.90
N ASN A 205 25.23 -1.39 -23.46
CA ASN A 205 25.36 -2.75 -22.91
C ASN A 205 26.22 -2.89 -21.63
N ARG A 206 26.63 -1.79 -21.01
CA ARG A 206 27.29 -1.80 -19.70
C ARG A 206 26.28 -1.48 -18.60
N ARG A 207 26.39 -2.20 -17.48
CA ARG A 207 25.58 -1.93 -16.29
C ARG A 207 26.16 -0.73 -15.54
N GLU A 208 25.34 0.30 -15.40
CA GLU A 208 25.61 1.42 -14.50
C GLU A 208 24.65 1.33 -13.33
N TYR A 209 25.18 1.27 -12.11
CA TYR A 209 24.44 1.11 -10.88
C TYR A 209 24.18 2.47 -10.23
N LEU A 210 22.99 2.59 -9.63
CA LEU A 210 22.58 3.77 -8.88
C LEU A 210 23.36 3.88 -7.58
N THR A 211 23.92 5.05 -7.34
CA THR A 211 24.69 5.39 -6.13
C THR A 211 23.81 6.04 -5.05
N ASN A 212 24.36 6.21 -3.84
CA ASN A 212 23.67 6.86 -2.73
C ASN A 212 23.38 8.35 -2.98
N ASP A 213 24.19 9.02 -3.79
CA ASP A 213 24.01 10.44 -4.19
C ASP A 213 23.11 10.60 -5.43
N ASN A 214 22.42 9.54 -5.86
CA ASN A 214 21.55 9.51 -7.04
C ASN A 214 22.28 9.74 -8.38
N SER A 215 23.58 9.42 -8.44
CA SER A 215 24.36 9.32 -9.68
C SER A 215 24.47 7.87 -10.18
N TRP A 216 25.26 7.65 -11.25
CA TRP A 216 25.39 6.35 -11.92
C TRP A 216 26.86 5.96 -12.04
N GLN A 217 27.21 4.75 -11.60
CA GLN A 217 28.60 4.26 -11.58
C GLN A 217 28.71 2.83 -12.10
N ILE A 218 29.77 2.53 -12.85
CA ILE A 218 30.12 1.16 -13.26
C ILE A 218 30.98 0.54 -12.16
N VAL A 219 30.56 -0.63 -11.65
CA VAL A 219 31.31 -1.40 -10.65
C VAL A 219 31.23 -2.90 -10.97
N THR A 220 32.19 -3.67 -10.46
CA THR A 220 32.23 -5.13 -10.63
C THR A 220 31.56 -5.88 -9.48
N ASP A 221 31.56 -5.31 -8.27
CA ASP A 221 30.97 -5.91 -7.07
C ASP A 221 30.03 -4.92 -6.37
N PRO A 222 28.79 -4.76 -6.89
CA PRO A 222 27.84 -3.78 -6.36
C PRO A 222 27.33 -4.13 -4.97
N LEU A 223 27.52 -5.38 -4.48
CA LEU A 223 27.13 -5.77 -3.13
C LEU A 223 28.04 -5.12 -2.08
N HIS A 224 29.35 -5.10 -2.33
CA HIS A 224 30.35 -4.65 -1.36
C HIS A 224 30.81 -3.20 -1.58
N ASP A 225 30.52 -2.59 -2.71
CA ASP A 225 30.88 -1.19 -2.99
C ASP A 225 30.05 -0.20 -2.15
N SER A 226 30.65 0.61 -1.29
CA SER A 226 29.91 1.52 -0.39
C SER A 226 29.18 2.67 -1.09
N ALA A 227 29.55 3.03 -2.32
CA ALA A 227 28.91 4.11 -3.07
C ALA A 227 27.57 3.68 -3.67
N ILE A 228 27.43 2.40 -4.01
CA ILE A 228 26.20 1.86 -4.62
C ILE A 228 25.06 1.77 -3.60
N LYS A 229 23.87 2.26 -3.99
CA LYS A 229 22.66 2.24 -3.17
C LYS A 229 22.12 0.81 -3.06
N LYS A 230 21.97 0.33 -1.81
CA LYS A 230 21.32 -0.97 -1.51
C LYS A 230 19.89 -0.71 -1.09
N ILE A 231 18.95 -1.32 -1.80
CA ILE A 231 17.54 -1.35 -1.39
C ILE A 231 17.31 -2.66 -0.66
N VAL A 232 16.81 -2.59 0.57
CA VAL A 232 16.60 -3.77 1.42
C VAL A 232 15.11 -4.00 1.57
N SER A 233 14.65 -5.25 1.43
CA SER A 233 13.26 -5.60 1.69
C SER A 233 12.91 -5.45 3.17
N ASP A 234 11.78 -4.80 3.46
CA ASP A 234 11.28 -4.61 4.82
C ASP A 234 10.59 -5.87 5.38
N GLU A 235 9.97 -5.76 6.55
CA GLU A 235 9.24 -6.84 7.23
C GLU A 235 8.06 -7.39 6.42
N ASN A 236 7.45 -6.57 5.58
CA ASN A 236 6.38 -6.95 4.66
C ASN A 236 6.92 -7.50 3.33
N GLY A 237 8.25 -7.55 3.18
CA GLY A 237 8.95 -7.89 1.96
C GLY A 237 8.96 -6.74 0.95
N LEU A 238 8.49 -5.54 1.27
CA LEU A 238 8.45 -4.42 0.35
C LEU A 238 9.87 -3.97 0.00
N VAL A 239 10.16 -3.90 -1.29
CA VAL A 239 11.34 -3.27 -1.87
C VAL A 239 10.85 -2.04 -2.62
N ALA A 240 11.18 -0.85 -2.14
CA ALA A 240 10.76 0.42 -2.76
C ALA A 240 11.97 1.35 -2.94
N LEU A 241 12.09 1.95 -4.12
CA LEU A 241 13.14 2.91 -4.42
C LEU A 241 12.67 4.34 -4.12
N ASN A 242 12.60 4.65 -2.83
CA ASN A 242 12.24 5.99 -2.36
C ASN A 242 13.34 7.02 -2.68
N ASP A 243 12.96 8.30 -2.66
CA ASP A 243 13.89 9.44 -2.67
C ASP A 243 14.89 9.46 -3.84
N THR A 244 14.50 8.88 -4.97
CA THR A 244 15.32 8.80 -6.17
C THR A 244 14.60 9.47 -7.34
N LYS A 245 15.28 10.43 -7.95
CA LYS A 245 14.82 11.13 -9.14
C LYS A 245 15.14 10.28 -10.37
N LEU A 246 14.14 9.56 -10.88
CA LEU A 246 14.30 8.73 -12.06
C LEU A 246 13.63 9.42 -13.25
N VAL A 247 14.42 9.62 -14.30
CA VAL A 247 13.89 10.05 -15.61
C VAL A 247 13.19 8.89 -16.30
N ALA A 248 12.49 9.18 -17.39
CA ALA A 248 11.92 8.16 -18.24
C ALA A 248 13.01 7.23 -18.79
N GLY A 249 12.73 5.93 -18.79
CA GLY A 249 13.67 4.93 -19.26
C GLY A 249 13.41 3.54 -18.73
N GLU A 250 14.29 2.63 -19.15
CA GLU A 250 14.31 1.24 -18.73
C GLU A 250 15.43 1.00 -17.72
N TYR A 251 15.07 0.36 -16.61
CA TYR A 251 15.93 0.10 -15.47
C TYR A 251 15.69 -1.30 -14.93
N TYR A 252 16.50 -1.70 -13.96
CA TYR A 252 16.47 -3.05 -13.41
C TYR A 252 16.79 -3.05 -11.93
N PHE A 253 16.03 -3.82 -11.13
CA PHE A 253 16.52 -4.30 -9.85
C PHE A 253 17.26 -5.63 -10.04
N GLU A 254 18.38 -5.78 -9.34
CA GLU A 254 19.17 -7.01 -9.27
C GLU A 254 19.30 -7.44 -7.80
N GLU A 255 18.85 -8.65 -7.49
CA GLU A 255 19.09 -9.26 -6.18
C GLU A 255 20.55 -9.65 -6.06
N VAL A 256 21.26 -9.02 -5.11
CA VAL A 256 22.69 -9.25 -4.88
C VAL A 256 22.96 -10.06 -3.61
N ALA A 257 22.01 -10.12 -2.69
CA ALA A 257 22.09 -11.01 -1.53
C ALA A 257 20.70 -11.46 -1.07
N THR A 258 20.57 -12.75 -0.79
CA THR A 258 19.33 -13.39 -0.35
C THR A 258 19.46 -14.07 1.01
N LEU A 259 18.36 -14.55 1.56
CA LEU A 259 18.36 -15.30 2.82
C LEU A 259 18.95 -16.70 2.62
N LYS A 260 19.71 -17.20 3.61
CA LYS A 260 20.51 -18.44 3.56
C LYS A 260 19.78 -19.65 2.95
N ASN A 261 18.49 -19.80 3.24
CA ASN A 261 17.67 -20.96 2.86
C ASN A 261 16.96 -20.80 1.50
N PHE A 262 17.15 -19.69 0.79
CA PHE A 262 16.52 -19.42 -0.50
C PHE A 262 17.58 -19.28 -1.60
N GLU A 263 17.17 -19.54 -2.83
CA GLU A 263 17.96 -19.27 -4.04
C GLU A 263 17.44 -18.03 -4.74
N ILE A 264 18.36 -17.17 -5.22
CA ILE A 264 18.01 -16.03 -6.06
C ILE A 264 17.39 -16.58 -7.34
N SER A 265 16.11 -16.27 -7.58
CA SER A 265 15.44 -16.75 -8.78
C SER A 265 15.95 -16.03 -10.04
N LYS A 266 15.78 -16.66 -11.21
CA LYS A 266 16.11 -16.03 -12.50
C LYS A 266 15.42 -14.67 -12.70
N LEU A 267 14.19 -14.54 -12.20
CA LEU A 267 13.46 -13.27 -12.26
C LEU A 267 14.09 -12.22 -11.34
N ALA A 268 14.57 -12.62 -10.17
CA ALA A 268 15.18 -11.71 -9.21
C ALA A 268 16.58 -11.23 -9.60
N GLN A 269 17.27 -11.95 -10.49
CA GLN A 269 18.54 -11.51 -11.08
C GLN A 269 18.36 -10.28 -11.99
N GLN A 270 17.18 -10.11 -12.59
CA GLN A 270 16.88 -9.01 -13.49
C GLN A 270 15.38 -8.70 -13.49
N ILE A 271 14.97 -7.83 -12.58
CA ILE A 271 13.59 -7.36 -12.44
C ILE A 271 13.47 -6.07 -13.25
N LYS A 272 12.78 -6.13 -14.40
CA LYS A 272 12.66 -4.99 -15.31
C LYS A 272 11.72 -3.93 -14.73
N VAL A 273 12.14 -2.67 -14.81
CA VAL A 273 11.36 -1.49 -14.45
C VAL A 273 11.29 -0.59 -15.67
N ASN A 274 10.08 -0.18 -16.06
CA ASN A 274 9.89 0.79 -17.12
C ASN A 274 9.20 2.04 -16.57
N ILE A 275 9.86 3.17 -16.75
CA ILE A 275 9.35 4.49 -16.36
C ILE A 275 8.98 5.21 -17.66
N PRO A 276 7.69 5.31 -18.02
CA PRO A 276 7.29 5.95 -19.25
C PRO A 276 7.53 7.46 -19.19
N ALA A 277 7.88 8.01 -20.36
CA ALA A 277 7.95 9.45 -20.58
C ALA A 277 6.58 10.09 -20.36
N VAL A 278 6.59 11.27 -19.76
CA VAL A 278 5.38 12.08 -19.56
C VAL A 278 5.32 13.06 -20.73
N ASN A 279 4.55 12.71 -21.75
CA ASN A 279 4.39 13.55 -22.95
C ASN A 279 3.27 14.58 -22.76
N SER A 280 2.36 14.33 -21.82
CA SER A 280 1.28 15.24 -21.43
C SER A 280 0.96 15.00 -19.96
N VAL A 281 0.66 16.08 -19.24
CA VAL A 281 0.18 16.01 -17.86
C VAL A 281 -1.08 15.17 -17.74
N ASN A 282 -1.93 15.12 -18.76
CA ASN A 282 -3.18 14.38 -18.73
C ASN A 282 -3.04 12.89 -19.08
N ASP A 283 -1.85 12.42 -19.45
CA ASP A 283 -1.59 11.03 -19.87
C ASP A 283 -0.31 10.47 -19.22
N VAL A 284 -0.30 10.44 -17.89
CA VAL A 284 0.80 9.86 -17.10
C VAL A 284 0.60 8.35 -16.98
N LEU A 285 1.22 7.60 -17.89
CA LEU A 285 1.23 6.13 -17.82
C LEU A 285 1.89 5.63 -16.52
N PRO A 286 1.43 4.51 -15.94
CA PRO A 286 2.01 3.98 -14.70
C PRO A 286 3.45 3.48 -14.92
N ILE A 287 4.27 3.55 -13.86
CA ILE A 287 5.52 2.76 -13.83
C ILE A 287 5.12 1.29 -13.89
N THR A 288 5.90 0.47 -14.59
CA THR A 288 5.69 -0.98 -14.59
C THR A 288 6.89 -1.71 -14.02
N VAL A 289 6.63 -2.80 -13.30
CA VAL A 289 7.64 -3.76 -12.83
C VAL A 289 7.32 -5.12 -13.42
N ASN A 290 8.23 -5.68 -14.21
CA ASN A 290 8.02 -6.86 -15.04
C ASN A 290 6.72 -6.77 -15.87
N GLY A 291 6.41 -5.58 -16.38
CA GLY A 291 5.20 -5.31 -17.18
C GLY A 291 3.92 -5.13 -16.37
N GLN A 292 3.93 -5.33 -15.05
CA GLN A 292 2.77 -5.06 -14.19
C GLN A 292 2.73 -3.59 -13.79
N PRO A 293 1.61 -2.87 -14.00
CA PRO A 293 1.49 -1.47 -13.62
C PRO A 293 1.47 -1.32 -12.11
N LEU A 294 2.23 -0.34 -11.61
CA LEU A 294 2.28 0.02 -10.21
C LEU A 294 1.23 1.09 -9.88
N SER A 295 0.67 0.98 -8.69
CA SER A 295 -0.12 2.05 -8.09
C SER A 295 0.78 3.18 -7.61
N LYS A 296 0.28 4.41 -7.60
CA LYS A 296 1.08 5.58 -7.20
C LYS A 296 1.21 5.62 -5.67
N VAL A 297 2.26 6.29 -5.18
CA VAL A 297 2.53 6.47 -3.75
C VAL A 297 2.06 7.85 -3.34
N SER A 298 1.29 7.97 -2.27
CA SER A 298 0.75 9.25 -1.80
C SER A 298 1.42 9.65 -0.49
N ALA A 299 2.04 10.83 -0.42
CA ALA A 299 2.76 11.31 0.76
C ALA A 299 3.77 10.28 1.32
N GLY A 300 4.48 9.55 0.46
CA GLY A 300 5.44 8.52 0.84
C GLY A 300 4.83 7.21 1.34
N THR A 301 3.50 7.09 1.35
CA THR A 301 2.78 5.91 1.85
C THR A 301 2.17 5.11 0.69
N MET A 302 2.37 3.79 0.72
CA MET A 302 1.76 2.86 -0.23
C MET A 302 0.25 2.74 0.04
N PRO A 303 -0.61 2.60 -0.98
CA PRO A 303 -2.03 2.34 -0.76
C PRO A 303 -2.27 1.04 0.03
N ASP A 304 -3.27 1.02 0.91
CA ASP A 304 -3.57 -0.13 1.78
C ASP A 304 -3.82 -1.43 0.99
N TYR A 305 -4.51 -1.35 -0.14
CA TYR A 305 -4.77 -2.52 -0.97
C TYR A 305 -3.48 -3.09 -1.60
N VAL A 306 -2.47 -2.24 -1.86
CA VAL A 306 -1.16 -2.67 -2.35
C VAL A 306 -0.45 -3.45 -1.25
N MET A 307 -0.43 -2.93 -0.03
CA MET A 307 0.16 -3.60 1.13
C MET A 307 -0.56 -4.91 1.47
N LYS A 308 -1.90 -4.91 1.43
CA LYS A 308 -2.72 -6.10 1.70
C LYS A 308 -2.54 -7.20 0.67
N ASN A 309 -2.49 -6.86 -0.61
CA ASN A 309 -2.36 -7.83 -1.70
C ASN A 309 -0.89 -8.24 -1.93
N ALA A 310 0.05 -7.38 -1.52
CA ALA A 310 1.48 -7.51 -1.74
C ALA A 310 1.80 -7.84 -3.20
N GLN A 311 1.41 -6.97 -4.13
CA GLN A 311 1.67 -7.15 -5.58
C GLN A 311 2.36 -5.90 -6.15
N PRO A 312 3.28 -6.04 -7.13
CA PRO A 312 3.74 -7.29 -7.76
C PRO A 312 4.68 -8.11 -6.85
N ARG A 313 4.62 -9.45 -6.93
CA ARG A 313 5.53 -10.35 -6.17
C ARG A 313 6.73 -10.83 -6.97
N ILE A 314 7.89 -10.85 -6.33
CA ILE A 314 9.10 -11.53 -6.82
C ILE A 314 9.44 -12.68 -5.88
N LEU A 315 9.36 -13.91 -6.41
CA LEU A 315 9.56 -15.12 -5.62
C LEU A 315 11.01 -15.60 -5.67
N ASN A 316 11.52 -16.00 -4.51
CA ASN A 316 12.64 -16.95 -4.42
C ASN A 316 12.13 -18.27 -3.90
N TYR A 317 12.81 -19.35 -4.27
CA TYR A 317 12.41 -20.70 -3.88
C TYR A 317 13.37 -21.22 -2.82
N GLN A 318 12.81 -21.92 -1.83
CA GLN A 318 13.61 -22.56 -0.80
C GLN A 318 14.56 -23.58 -1.44
N LYS A 319 15.82 -23.56 -0.99
CA LYS A 319 16.83 -24.54 -1.36
C LYS A 319 16.31 -25.94 -1.07
N LYS A 320 16.46 -26.85 -2.03
CA LYS A 320 16.21 -28.27 -1.77
C LYS A 320 17.30 -28.79 -0.83
N PRO A 321 16.98 -29.67 0.13
CA PRO A 321 18.00 -30.33 0.93
C PRO A 321 18.95 -31.05 -0.02
N THR A 322 20.26 -30.85 0.16
CA THR A 322 21.25 -31.67 -0.53
C THR A 322 21.10 -33.10 -0.02
N VAL A 323 20.48 -33.96 -0.82
CA VAL A 323 20.51 -35.40 -0.56
C VAL A 323 21.95 -35.84 -0.81
N LEU A 324 22.73 -36.04 0.25
CA LEU A 324 24.01 -36.73 0.12
C LEU A 324 23.69 -38.13 -0.44
N PRO A 325 24.29 -38.54 -1.57
CA PRO A 325 24.13 -39.90 -2.04
C PRO A 325 24.58 -40.81 -0.90
N ALA A 326 23.69 -41.68 -0.43
CA ALA A 326 24.09 -42.78 0.42
C ALA A 326 25.24 -43.50 -0.31
N LEU A 327 26.40 -43.60 0.35
CA LEU A 327 27.54 -44.33 -0.19
C LEU A 327 27.04 -45.70 -0.68
N PRO A 328 27.39 -46.15 -1.89
CA PRO A 328 27.02 -47.48 -2.33
C PRO A 328 27.53 -48.49 -1.29
N ALA A 329 26.69 -49.48 -0.95
CA ALA A 329 26.98 -50.51 0.05
C ALA A 329 28.30 -51.29 -0.22
N THR A 330 28.89 -51.13 -1.40
CA THR A 330 30.20 -51.66 -1.78
C THR A 330 31.37 -51.02 -1.02
N GLY A 331 31.25 -49.79 -0.52
CA GLY A 331 32.30 -49.15 0.30
C GLY A 331 32.43 -49.78 1.70
N VAL A 332 31.33 -50.26 2.27
CA VAL A 332 31.30 -50.94 3.58
C VAL A 332 31.78 -52.40 3.44
N ALA A 333 31.52 -53.04 2.29
CA ALA A 333 31.98 -54.39 1.99
C ALA A 333 33.50 -54.48 1.80
N ILE A 334 34.13 -53.49 1.13
CA ILE A 334 35.60 -53.48 0.92
C ILE A 334 36.35 -53.25 2.25
N GLY A 335 35.81 -52.43 3.14
CA GLY A 335 36.38 -52.21 4.48
C GLY A 335 36.29 -53.45 5.38
N SER A 336 35.17 -54.17 5.35
CA SER A 336 34.96 -55.38 6.17
C SER A 336 35.77 -56.59 5.68
N ILE A 337 35.94 -56.78 4.37
CA ILE A 337 36.81 -57.83 3.82
C ILE A 337 38.30 -57.58 4.18
N SER A 338 38.73 -56.32 4.20
CA SER A 338 40.11 -55.97 4.56
C SER A 338 40.44 -56.24 6.03
N VAL A 339 39.47 -56.05 6.94
CA VAL A 339 39.63 -56.36 8.37
C VAL A 339 39.70 -57.86 8.64
N ILE A 340 38.89 -58.67 7.93
CA ILE A 340 38.94 -60.14 8.06
C ILE A 340 40.27 -60.70 7.57
N GLY A 341 40.81 -60.15 6.46
CA GLY A 341 42.14 -60.51 5.96
C GLY A 341 43.26 -60.19 6.95
N LEU A 342 43.21 -59.02 7.59
CA LEU A 342 44.20 -58.62 8.60
C LEU A 342 44.16 -59.54 9.84
N VAL A 343 42.96 -59.91 10.32
CA VAL A 343 42.78 -60.80 11.47
C VAL A 343 43.30 -62.21 11.18
N MET A 344 43.08 -62.74 9.98
CA MET A 344 43.64 -64.02 9.54
C MET A 344 45.18 -64.01 9.55
N VAL A 345 45.82 -62.95 9.03
CA VAL A 345 47.28 -62.84 9.03
C VAL A 345 47.84 -62.79 10.46
N ILE A 346 47.20 -62.04 11.36
CA ILE A 346 47.59 -61.98 12.77
C ILE A 346 47.46 -63.35 13.44
N LEU A 347 46.38 -64.08 13.19
CA LEU A 347 46.17 -65.45 13.71
C LEU A 347 47.26 -66.42 13.23
N VAL A 348 47.61 -66.38 11.94
CA VAL A 348 48.69 -67.24 11.40
C VAL A 348 50.04 -66.89 12.04
N LEU A 349 50.34 -65.60 12.25
CA LEU A 349 51.57 -65.17 12.91
C LEU A 349 51.61 -65.63 14.39
N PHE A 350 50.48 -65.54 15.09
CA PHE A 350 50.36 -66.00 16.48
C PHE A 350 50.53 -67.52 16.61
N MET A 351 49.91 -68.29 15.70
CA MET A 351 50.07 -69.75 15.65
C MET A 351 51.52 -70.15 15.33
N LYS A 352 52.19 -69.42 14.42
CA LYS A 352 53.60 -69.65 14.07
C LYS A 352 54.54 -69.34 15.24
N GLN A 353 54.27 -68.28 16.01
CA GLN A 353 55.02 -68.00 17.25
C GLN A 353 54.78 -69.07 18.33
N ARG A 354 53.54 -69.53 18.51
CA ARG A 354 53.21 -70.58 19.49
C ARG A 354 53.88 -71.92 19.16
N ASN A 355 53.94 -72.29 17.88
CA ASN A 355 54.63 -73.50 17.44
C ASN A 355 56.16 -73.39 17.55
N ARG A 356 56.74 -72.19 17.40
CA ARG A 356 58.17 -71.97 17.66
C ARG A 356 58.53 -72.10 19.15
N LYS A 357 57.65 -71.66 20.07
CA LYS A 357 57.85 -71.89 21.51
C LYS A 357 57.77 -73.37 21.89
N LYS A 358 56.82 -74.13 21.33
CA LYS A 358 56.71 -75.59 21.58
C LYS A 358 57.90 -76.41 21.07
N LYS A 359 58.61 -75.96 20.03
CA LYS A 359 59.83 -76.63 19.53
C LYS A 359 61.11 -76.25 20.28
N GLY A 360 61.03 -75.34 21.25
CA GLY A 360 62.15 -74.99 22.15
C GLY A 360 62.20 -75.79 23.46
N GLU A 361 61.20 -76.64 23.73
CA GLU A 361 61.08 -77.40 24.99
C GLU A 361 61.42 -78.90 24.85
N TYR A 362 61.99 -79.32 23.72
CA TYR A 362 62.72 -80.59 23.64
C TYR A 362 64.16 -80.29 23.22
N LYS A 363 65.00 -80.07 24.24
CA LYS A 363 66.45 -80.15 24.15
C LYS A 363 66.91 -81.21 25.13
#